data_AF-K1TMC7-F1
#
_entry.id   AF-K1TMC7-F1
#
_cell.length_a   1.000
_cell.length_b   1.000
_cell.length_c   1.000
_cell.angle_alpha   90.00
_cell.angle_beta   90.00
_cell.angle_gamma   90.00
#
_symmetry.space_group_name_H-M   'P 1'
#
loop_
_entity.id
_entity.type
_entity.pdbx_description
1 polymer ?
#
loop_
_entity_poly.entity_id
_entity_poly.type
_entity_poly.pdbx_seq_one_letter_code
_entity_poly.pdbx_strand_id
1 'polypeptide(L)'
;NYYTLHREEIDRSGKKRETAAGGFGGILRGTGYDLKNITFTIGNGSRTLKKVTVTADFGPASEQPYFGSLGMDLFEKFDRIVFDFGRMFVTAE
;
A
#
# COMPACT_ATOMS: atom_id res chain seq x y z
N ASN A 1 -2.07 -4.00 -11.36
CA ASN A 1 -2.30 -4.44 -9.96
C ASN A 1 -1.02 -5.11 -9.47
N TYR A 2 -0.50 -4.72 -8.29
CA TYR A 2 0.69 -5.31 -7.66
C TYR A 2 0.57 -6.82 -7.46
N TYR A 3 -0.58 -7.32 -6.99
CA TYR A 3 -0.85 -8.75 -6.84
C TYR A 3 -0.62 -9.53 -8.14
N THR A 4 -1.11 -9.01 -9.27
CA THR A 4 -0.96 -9.67 -10.57
C THR A 4 0.50 -9.79 -11.00
N LEU A 5 1.31 -8.76 -10.76
CA LEU A 5 2.73 -8.74 -11.13
C LEU A 5 3.59 -9.65 -10.25
N HIS A 6 3.21 -9.81 -8.99
CA HIS A 6 3.98 -10.55 -7.98
C HIS A 6 3.25 -11.81 -7.47
N ARG A 7 2.32 -12.34 -8.27
CA ARG A 7 1.38 -13.39 -7.84
C ARG A 7 2.08 -14.59 -7.21
N GLU A 8 3.06 -15.16 -7.91
CA GLU A 8 3.77 -16.36 -7.44
C GLU A 8 4.44 -16.15 -6.08
N GLU A 9 5.03 -14.97 -5.86
CA GLU A 9 5.69 -14.64 -4.59
C GLU A 9 4.66 -14.46 -3.47
N ILE A 10 3.57 -13.74 -3.74
CA ILE A 10 2.54 -13.40 -2.77
C ILE A 10 1.75 -14.64 -2.36
N ASP A 11 1.38 -15.49 -3.32
CA ASP A 11 0.67 -16.74 -3.05
C ASP A 11 1.53 -17.70 -2.21
N ARG A 12 2.85 -17.72 -2.45
CA ARG A 12 3.79 -18.59 -1.73
C ARG A 12 4.10 -18.09 -0.32
N SER A 13 4.26 -16.78 -0.13
CA SER A 13 4.85 -16.22 1.10
C SER A 13 3.88 -15.39 1.96
N GLY A 14 2.80 -14.90 1.35
CA GLY A 14 1.78 -14.10 2.01
C GLY A 14 0.78 -14.95 2.79
N LYS A 15 0.20 -14.37 3.83
CA LYS A 15 -0.87 -15.02 4.58
C LYS A 15 -2.23 -14.60 4.01
N LYS A 16 -2.90 -15.52 3.32
CA LYS A 16 -4.26 -15.29 2.79
C LYS A 16 -5.25 -14.93 3.90
N ARG A 17 -6.13 -13.97 3.62
CA ARG A 17 -7.19 -13.50 4.52
C ARG A 17 -8.37 -12.92 3.75
N GLU A 18 -9.50 -12.80 4.43
CA GLU A 18 -10.55 -11.88 3.99
C GLU A 18 -10.13 -10.43 4.29
N THR A 19 -10.51 -9.54 3.38
CA THR A 19 -10.26 -8.11 3.50
C THR A 19 -11.42 -7.32 2.89
N ALA A 20 -11.55 -6.08 3.34
CA ALA A 20 -12.54 -5.15 2.85
C ALA A 20 -11.93 -3.76 2.70
N ALA A 21 -12.30 -3.05 1.63
CA ALA A 21 -11.94 -1.66 1.42
C ALA A 21 -13.21 -0.82 1.31
N GLY A 22 -13.26 0.28 2.08
CA GLY A 22 -14.38 1.22 2.10
C GLY A 22 -14.00 2.56 1.49
N GLY A 23 -14.98 3.24 0.89
CA GLY A 23 -14.83 4.60 0.37
C GLY A 23 -16.18 5.26 0.08
N PHE A 24 -16.17 6.40 -0.62
CA PHE A 24 -17.38 7.19 -0.94
C PHE A 24 -18.42 6.44 -1.80
N GLY A 25 -18.08 5.27 -2.35
CA GLY A 25 -18.98 4.41 -3.12
C GLY A 25 -19.45 3.13 -2.41
N GLY A 26 -19.15 2.96 -1.11
CA GLY A 26 -19.51 1.76 -0.34
C GLY A 26 -18.31 0.90 0.03
N ILE A 27 -18.58 -0.39 0.29
CA ILE A 27 -17.59 -1.36 0.79
C ILE A 27 -17.42 -2.49 -0.23
N LEU A 28 -16.19 -2.71 -0.66
CA LEU A 28 -15.78 -3.91 -1.41
C LEU A 28 -15.23 -4.94 -0.43
N ARG A 29 -15.57 -6.21 -0.64
CA ARG A 29 -15.05 -7.35 0.12
C ARG A 29 -14.38 -8.33 -0.83
N GLY A 30 -13.35 -9.02 -0.35
CA GLY A 30 -12.62 -10.01 -1.13
C GLY A 30 -11.40 -10.54 -0.40
N THR A 31 -10.45 -11.01 -1.19
CA THR A 31 -9.23 -11.70 -0.77
C THR A 31 -8.07 -10.74 -0.68
N GLY A 32 -7.36 -10.81 0.43
CA GLY A 32 -6.08 -10.15 0.62
C GLY A 32 -5.01 -11.10 1.11
N TYR A 33 -3.77 -10.64 1.01
CA TYR A 33 -2.60 -11.35 1.49
C TYR A 33 -1.79 -10.42 2.38
N ASP A 34 -1.59 -10.78 3.64
CA ASP A 34 -0.71 -10.05 4.54
C ASP A 34 0.75 -10.39 4.20
N LEU A 35 1.51 -9.38 3.79
CA LEU A 35 2.95 -9.44 3.66
C LEU A 35 3.61 -9.27 5.03
N LYS A 36 4.83 -9.82 5.19
CA LYS A 36 5.56 -9.78 6.46
C LYS A 36 5.87 -8.33 6.88
N ASN A 37 6.94 -7.78 6.30
CA ASN A 37 7.44 -6.45 6.56
C ASN A 37 7.81 -5.81 5.23
N ILE A 38 7.40 -4.58 5.01
CA ILE A 38 7.82 -3.79 3.84
C ILE A 38 8.55 -2.57 4.36
N THR A 39 9.79 -2.39 3.92
CA THR A 39 10.55 -1.18 4.22
C THR A 39 10.35 -0.18 3.09
N PHE A 40 9.85 1.00 3.44
CA PHE A 40 9.72 2.15 2.56
C PHE A 40 10.85 3.12 2.85
N THR A 41 11.39 3.73 1.79
CA THR A 41 12.38 4.81 1.91
C THR A 41 11.83 6.03 1.19
N ILE A 42 11.70 7.14 1.93
CA ILE A 42 11.25 8.44 1.42
C ILE A 42 12.31 9.47 1.83
N GLY A 43 12.96 10.09 0.84
CA GLY A 43 14.13 10.93 1.09
C GLY A 43 15.23 10.14 1.81
N ASN A 44 15.67 10.65 2.96
CA ASN A 44 16.69 9.99 3.80
C ASN A 44 16.09 9.10 4.90
N GLY A 45 14.76 9.05 5.01
CA GLY A 45 14.06 8.29 6.04
C GLY A 45 13.62 6.93 5.52
N SER A 46 14.02 5.85 6.20
CA SER A 46 13.45 4.52 6.00
C SER A 46 12.52 4.16 7.16
N ARG A 47 11.36 3.57 6.85
CA ARG A 47 10.41 3.05 7.83
C ARG A 47 9.88 1.69 7.38
N THR A 48 9.69 0.80 8.34
CA THR A 48 9.14 -0.54 8.07
C THR A 48 7.69 -0.61 8.50
N LEU A 49 6.82 -0.91 7.55
CA LEU A 49 5.44 -1.30 7.80
C LEU A 49 5.35 -2.79 8.08
N LYS A 50 4.66 -3.12 9.17
CA LYS A 50 4.34 -4.49 9.55
C LYS A 50 2.93 -4.80 9.05
N LYS A 51 2.71 -6.00 8.50
CA LYS A 51 1.39 -6.49 8.06
C LYS A 51 0.71 -5.60 7.01
N VAL A 52 1.40 -5.39 5.89
CA VAL A 52 0.80 -4.73 4.72
C VAL A 52 -0.08 -5.74 3.99
N THR A 53 -1.36 -5.43 3.83
CA THR A 53 -2.29 -6.29 3.07
C THR A 53 -2.29 -5.89 1.60
N VAL A 54 -1.96 -6.84 0.72
CA VAL A 54 -2.16 -6.69 -0.73
C VAL A 54 -3.52 -7.28 -1.10
N THR A 55 -4.34 -6.53 -1.83
CA THR A 55 -5.67 -6.96 -2.27
C THR A 55 -5.57 -7.66 -3.63
N ALA A 56 -6.15 -8.86 -3.72
CA ALA A 56 -6.14 -9.65 -4.97
C ALA A 56 -7.34 -9.31 -5.86
N ASP A 57 -8.50 -9.13 -5.25
CA ASP A 57 -9.79 -9.10 -5.96
C ASP A 57 -10.25 -7.69 -6.36
N PHE A 58 -9.62 -6.67 -5.78
CA PHE A 58 -9.92 -5.28 -6.08
C PHE A 58 -8.65 -4.45 -6.05
N GLY A 59 -8.57 -3.54 -7.01
CA GLY A 59 -7.45 -2.63 -7.23
C GLY A 59 -7.91 -1.56 -8.21
N PRO A 60 -7.06 -0.58 -8.58
CA PRO A 60 -7.41 0.40 -9.59
C PRO A 60 -7.93 -0.34 -10.83
N ALA A 61 -9.08 0.10 -11.33
CA ALA A 61 -9.76 -0.46 -12.49
C ALA A 61 -8.94 -0.19 -13.77
N SER A 62 -7.82 -0.90 -13.92
CA SER A 62 -6.87 -0.85 -15.04
C SER A 62 -6.23 0.51 -15.38
N GLU A 63 -5.10 0.44 -16.08
CA GLU A 63 -4.25 1.51 -16.66
C GLU A 63 -3.61 2.59 -15.77
N GLN A 64 -3.91 2.66 -14.47
CA GLN A 64 -3.26 3.66 -13.62
C GLN A 64 -1.80 3.29 -13.30
N PRO A 65 -0.84 4.23 -13.38
CA PRO A 65 0.59 3.97 -13.25
C PRO A 65 1.05 3.74 -11.80
N TYR A 66 0.16 3.36 -10.88
CA TYR A 66 0.46 3.19 -9.46
C TYR A 66 -0.11 1.87 -8.90
N PHE A 67 0.51 1.40 -7.81
CA PHE A 67 0.23 0.10 -7.20
C PHE A 67 -0.71 0.14 -5.99
N GLY A 68 -1.07 1.33 -5.53
CA GLY A 68 -1.98 1.55 -4.42
C GLY A 68 -1.94 2.99 -3.95
N SER A 69 -2.51 3.22 -2.76
CA SER A 69 -2.51 4.52 -2.11
C SER A 69 -1.53 4.51 -0.93
N LEU A 70 -0.85 5.62 -0.71
CA LEU A 70 -0.12 5.85 0.54
C LEU A 70 -1.10 6.43 1.56
N GLY A 71 -1.27 5.72 2.67
CA GLY A 71 -2.24 6.05 3.70
C GLY A 71 -1.60 6.44 5.02
N MET A 72 -2.48 6.66 6.01
CA MET A 72 -2.10 7.01 7.37
C MET A 72 -1.20 5.97 8.05
N ASP A 73 -1.33 4.69 7.68
CA ASP A 73 -0.50 3.61 8.19
C ASP A 73 0.99 3.81 7.90
N LEU A 74 1.32 4.36 6.73
CA LEU A 74 2.66 4.82 6.38
C LEU A 74 3.00 6.13 7.06
N PHE A 75 2.09 7.10 7.03
CA PHE A 75 2.37 8.46 7.48
C PHE A 75 2.68 8.55 8.97
N GLU A 76 2.01 7.75 9.79
CA GLU A 76 2.25 7.63 11.23
C GLU A 76 3.62 7.04 11.60
N LYS A 77 4.40 6.56 10.63
CA LYS A 77 5.77 6.07 10.90
C LYS A 77 6.80 7.18 10.85
N PHE A 78 6.47 8.32 10.28
CA PHE A 78 7.35 9.48 10.20
C PHE A 78 6.88 10.51 11.21
N ASP A 79 7.82 11.23 11.81
CA ASP A 79 7.50 12.31 12.75
C ASP A 79 6.87 13.48 11.98
N ARG A 80 7.28 13.65 10.73
CA ARG A 80 6.75 14.68 9.84
C ARG A 80 6.80 14.22 8.39
N ILE A 81 5.73 14.49 7.65
CA ILE A 81 5.70 14.39 6.19
C ILE A 81 5.24 15.73 5.62
N VAL A 82 5.95 16.21 4.60
CA VAL A 82 5.59 17.43 3.87
C VAL A 82 5.28 17.06 2.44
N PHE A 83 4.06 17.40 2.02
CA PHE A 83 3.64 17.36 0.61
C PHE A 83 3.65 18.79 0.09
N ASP A 84 4.59 19.11 -0.80
CA ASP A 84 4.64 20.41 -1.47
C ASP A 84 4.10 20.24 -2.90
N PHE A 85 2.87 20.71 -3.11
CA PHE A 85 2.20 20.65 -4.42
C PHE A 85 2.66 21.75 -5.39
N GLY A 86 3.27 22.83 -4.90
CA GLY A 86 3.80 23.89 -5.75
C GLY A 86 5.13 23.51 -6.40
N ARG A 87 5.95 22.77 -5.65
CA ARG A 87 7.28 22.29 -6.09
C ARG A 87 7.32 20.81 -6.44
N MET A 88 6.20 20.10 -6.27
CA MET A 88 6.03 18.69 -6.62
C MET A 88 7.03 17.75 -5.92
N PHE A 89 7.18 17.89 -4.61
CA PHE A 89 8.02 16.98 -3.82
C PHE A 89 7.34 16.48 -2.54
N VAL A 90 7.89 15.37 -2.02
CA VAL A 90 7.55 14.82 -0.71
C VAL A 90 8.82 14.64 0.10
N THR A 91 8.84 15.14 1.33
CA THR A 91 9.89 14.83 2.32
C THR A 91 9.31 14.17 3.54
N ALA A 92 10.07 13.29 4.18
CA ALA A 92 9.69 12.61 5.40
C ALA A 92 10.86 12.57 6.38
N GLU A 93 10.59 12.91 7.65
CA GLU A 93 11.54 12.94 8.76
C GLU A 93 11.19 11.84 9.78
#